data_AF-A0A660XP16-F1
#
_entry.id   AF-A0A660XP16-F1
#
_cell.length_a   1.000
_cell.length_b   1.000
_cell.length_c   1.000
_cell.angle_alpha   90.00
_cell.angle_beta   90.00
_cell.angle_gamma   90.00
#
_symmetry.space_group_name_H-M   'P 1'
#
loop_
_entity.id
_entity.type
_entity.pdbx_description
1 polymer ?
#
loop_
_entity_poly.entity_id
_entity_poly.type
_entity_poly.pdbx_seq_one_letter_code
_entity_poly.pdbx_strand_id
1 'polypeptide(L)'
;METVPEESAVYITGNHPAPSFWNPLAVVMKQVVDGQWGKSIEVMSGMNLKYKFTLGSWEIEAIDVNGQALPNYKLSIEKDSVIFIVIPRWKKDNW
;
A
#
# COMPACT_ATOMS: atom_id res chain seq x y z
N MET A 1 10.37 12.24 -8.70
CA MET A 1 9.41 11.33 -8.05
C MET A 1 8.12 11.44 -8.83
N GLU A 2 7.52 10.32 -9.22
CA GLU A 2 6.25 10.34 -9.93
C GLU A 2 5.14 10.52 -8.89
N THR A 3 4.33 11.57 -9.07
CA THR A 3 3.22 11.88 -8.18
C THR A 3 2.01 11.06 -8.60
N VAL A 4 1.30 10.49 -7.63
CA VAL A 4 -0.04 9.94 -7.85
C VAL A 4 -0.91 11.07 -8.43
N PRO A 5 -1.65 10.88 -9.54
CA PRO A 5 -2.57 11.90 -10.03
C PRO A 5 -3.50 12.36 -8.91
N GLU A 6 -3.85 13.66 -8.88
CA GLU A 6 -4.56 14.30 -7.75
C GLU A 6 -5.88 13.61 -7.36
N GLU A 7 -6.50 12.89 -8.31
CA GLU A 7 -7.74 12.14 -8.10
C GLU A 7 -7.56 10.65 -7.77
N SER A 8 -6.34 10.12 -7.83
CA SER A 8 -6.07 8.69 -7.61
C SER A 8 -5.93 8.38 -6.11
N ALA A 9 -6.83 7.55 -5.60
CA ALA A 9 -6.76 7.04 -4.23
C ALA A 9 -5.66 5.98 -4.10
N VAL A 10 -4.90 6.03 -3.01
CA VAL A 10 -3.94 4.97 -2.64
C VAL A 10 -4.62 3.98 -1.72
N TYR A 11 -4.40 2.69 -1.95
CA TYR A 11 -4.95 1.60 -1.17
C TYR A 11 -3.84 0.74 -0.58
N ILE A 12 -4.13 0.11 0.55
CA ILE A 12 -3.30 -0.91 1.19
C ILE A 12 -4.07 -2.22 1.24
N THR A 13 -3.41 -3.34 0.97
CA THR A 13 -4.02 -4.66 1.10
C THR A 13 -3.01 -5.71 1.57
N GLY A 14 -3.48 -6.80 2.16
CA GLY A 14 -2.60 -7.74 2.85
C GLY A 14 -3.25 -9.06 3.23
N ASN A 15 -2.47 -9.93 3.88
CA ASN A 15 -2.86 -11.31 4.21
C ASN A 15 -3.81 -11.45 5.42
N HIS A 16 -4.25 -10.35 6.03
CA HIS A 16 -5.07 -10.35 7.24
C HIS A 16 -6.43 -9.67 6.98
N PRO A 17 -7.44 -9.85 7.86
CA PRO A 17 -8.75 -9.23 7.68
C PRO A 17 -8.69 -7.69 7.65
N ALA A 18 -7.87 -7.07 8.49
CA ALA A 18 -7.78 -5.61 8.58
C ALA A 18 -7.31 -4.96 7.26
N PRO A 19 -6.26 -5.46 6.57
CA PRO A 19 -5.93 -5.08 5.20
C PRO A 19 -6.70 -5.90 4.13
N SER A 20 -7.89 -6.40 4.44
CA SER A 20 -8.87 -6.95 3.49
C SER A 20 -8.43 -8.12 2.60
N PHE A 21 -7.60 -9.05 3.11
CA PHE A 21 -7.30 -10.34 2.45
C PHE A 21 -6.94 -10.23 0.94
N TRP A 22 -6.00 -9.36 0.60
CA TRP A 22 -5.53 -9.13 -0.77
C TRP A 22 -6.59 -8.57 -1.74
N ASN A 23 -7.64 -7.92 -1.24
CA ASN A 23 -8.50 -7.07 -2.08
C ASN A 23 -7.83 -5.71 -2.33
N PRO A 24 -7.43 -5.37 -3.57
CA PRO A 24 -6.62 -4.19 -3.90
C PRO A 24 -7.38 -2.86 -3.89
N LEU A 25 -8.70 -2.86 -3.66
CA LEU A 25 -9.54 -1.65 -3.67
C LEU A 25 -10.27 -1.42 -2.33
N ALA A 26 -10.11 -2.32 -1.36
CA ALA A 26 -10.96 -2.31 -0.16
C ALA A 26 -10.54 -1.29 0.89
N VAL A 27 -9.23 -1.10 1.14
CA VAL A 27 -8.76 -0.23 2.22
C VAL A 27 -8.09 1.01 1.66
N VAL A 28 -8.89 2.07 1.49
CA VAL A 28 -8.41 3.38 1.07
C VAL A 28 -7.57 4.05 2.16
N MET A 29 -6.46 4.67 1.76
CA MET A 29 -5.61 5.53 2.56
C MET A 29 -6.01 7.00 2.39
N LYS A 30 -5.88 7.81 3.44
CA LYS A 30 -6.22 9.23 3.38
C LYS A 30 -4.97 10.04 3.06
N GLN A 31 -5.04 10.95 2.10
CA GLN A 31 -3.96 11.91 1.88
C GLN A 31 -3.86 12.83 3.11
N VAL A 32 -2.65 12.97 3.65
CA VAL A 32 -2.39 13.75 4.87
C VAL A 32 -1.76 15.09 4.50
N VAL A 33 -0.84 15.06 3.54
CA VAL A 33 -0.25 16.21 2.83
C VAL A 33 0.07 15.78 1.40
N ASP A 34 0.40 16.72 0.52
CA ASP A 34 0.75 16.42 -0.87
C ASP A 34 1.84 15.35 -0.98
N GLY A 35 1.55 14.28 -1.72
CA GLY A 35 2.46 13.14 -1.87
C GLY A 35 2.56 12.19 -0.66
N GLN A 36 1.77 12.36 0.41
CA GLN A 36 1.78 11.46 1.56
C GLN A 36 0.37 10.98 1.94
N TRP A 37 0.25 9.66 2.05
CA TRP A 37 -0.99 8.99 2.44
C TRP A 37 -0.80 8.21 3.74
N GLY A 38 -1.81 8.24 4.60
CA GLY A 38 -1.80 7.62 5.91
C GLY A 38 -2.99 6.70 6.14
N LYS A 39 -2.76 5.61 6.89
CA LYS A 39 -3.80 4.70 7.37
C LYS A 39 -3.34 4.03 8.66
N SER A 40 -4.20 4.04 9.68
CA SER A 40 -4.05 3.18 10.85
C SER A 40 -4.72 1.84 10.57
N ILE A 41 -4.01 0.75 10.84
CA ILE A 41 -4.52 -0.63 10.69
C ILE A 41 -4.31 -1.33 12.02
N GLU A 42 -5.40 -1.82 12.60
CA GLU A 42 -5.36 -2.62 13.81
C GLU A 42 -5.09 -4.08 13.45
N VAL A 43 -4.00 -4.63 13.99
CA VAL A 43 -3.62 -6.02 13.82
C VAL A 43 -3.22 -6.57 15.18
N MET A 44 -3.62 -7.80 15.48
CA MET A 44 -3.26 -8.45 16.73
C MET A 44 -1.74 -8.59 16.88
N SER A 45 -1.22 -8.34 18.08
CA SER A 45 0.18 -8.60 18.40
C SER A 45 0.56 -10.07 18.21
N GLY A 46 1.82 -10.34 17.85
CA GLY A 46 2.35 -11.66 17.50
C GLY A 46 2.06 -12.08 16.06
N MET A 47 1.37 -11.26 15.25
CA MET A 47 1.04 -11.60 13.87
C MET A 47 2.14 -11.17 12.90
N ASN A 48 2.33 -11.99 11.86
CA ASN A 48 3.14 -11.63 10.70
C ASN A 48 2.25 -11.05 9.60
N LEU A 49 2.37 -9.75 9.38
CA LEU A 49 1.67 -9.01 8.35
C LEU A 49 2.50 -9.03 7.05
N LYS A 50 1.83 -9.38 5.95
CA LYS A 50 2.31 -9.20 4.58
C LYS A 50 1.36 -8.24 3.88
N TYR A 51 1.88 -7.21 3.24
CA TYR A 51 1.04 -6.17 2.64
C TYR A 51 1.67 -5.54 1.39
N LYS A 52 0.83 -4.89 0.60
CA LYS A 52 1.15 -4.17 -0.63
C LYS A 52 0.30 -2.90 -0.75
N PHE A 53 0.71 -2.04 -1.68
CA PHE A 53 0.00 -0.83 -2.04
C PHE A 53 -0.41 -0.86 -3.51
N THR A 54 -1.57 -0.29 -3.80
CA THR A 54 -2.17 -0.21 -5.15
C THR A 54 -2.85 1.14 -5.34
N LEU A 55 -3.16 1.50 -6.58
CA LEU A 55 -4.09 2.58 -6.91
C LEU A 55 -5.52 2.07 -7.18
N GLY A 56 -5.85 0.88 -6.66
CA GLY A 56 -7.19 0.29 -6.73
C GLY A 56 -7.28 -1.02 -7.52
N SER A 57 -6.21 -1.45 -8.19
CA SER A 57 -6.12 -2.77 -8.81
C SER A 57 -4.68 -3.26 -8.84
N TRP A 58 -4.47 -4.54 -9.17
CA TRP A 58 -3.13 -5.11 -9.37
C TRP A 58 -2.45 -4.60 -10.65
N GLU A 59 -3.21 -4.09 -11.61
CA GLU A 59 -2.67 -3.50 -12.84
C GLU A 59 -2.04 -2.12 -12.60
N ILE A 60 -2.35 -1.50 -11.47
CA ILE A 60 -1.81 -0.21 -11.02
C ILE A 60 -1.20 -0.36 -9.60
N GLU A 61 -0.46 -1.46 -9.39
CA GLU A 61 0.27 -1.72 -8.15
C GLU A 61 1.63 -0.98 -8.08
N ALA A 62 2.21 -0.92 -6.88
CA ALA A 62 3.53 -0.35 -6.68
C ALA A 62 4.63 -1.19 -7.36
N ILE A 63 5.50 -0.52 -8.11
CA ILE A 63 6.60 -1.13 -8.87
C ILE A 63 7.96 -0.49 -8.54
N ASP A 64 9.02 -1.23 -8.83
CA ASP A 64 10.38 -0.72 -8.76
C ASP A 64 10.74 0.16 -9.97
N VAL A 65 11.98 0.66 -10.00
CA VAL A 65 12.49 1.50 -11.08
C VAL A 65 12.63 0.77 -12.43
N ASN A 66 12.60 -0.56 -12.43
CA ASN A 66 12.68 -1.41 -13.61
C ASN A 66 11.29 -1.83 -14.12
N GLY A 67 10.21 -1.41 -13.47
CA GLY A 67 8.85 -1.78 -13.85
C GLY A 67 8.35 -3.10 -13.25
N GLN A 68 9.08 -3.70 -12.33
CA GLN A 68 8.69 -4.95 -11.67
C GLN A 68 7.84 -4.67 -10.44
N ALA A 69 6.78 -5.45 -10.24
CA ALA A 69 5.96 -5.37 -9.03
C ALA A 69 6.83 -5.51 -7.77
N LEU A 70 6.64 -4.60 -6.81
CA LEU A 70 7.34 -4.71 -5.54
C LEU A 70 6.92 -6.01 -4.83
N PRO A 71 7.84 -6.68 -4.12
CA PRO A 71 7.49 -7.81 -3.28
C PRO A 71 6.56 -7.36 -2.13
N ASN A 72 5.88 -8.31 -1.50
CA ASN A 72 5.13 -8.03 -0.29
C ASN A 72 6.06 -7.47 0.79
N TYR A 73 5.69 -6.32 1.37
CA TYR A 73 6.28 -5.86 2.62
C TYR A 73 5.94 -6.85 3.72
N LYS A 74 6.86 -7.06 4.66
CA LYS A 74 6.71 -7.99 5.78
C LYS A 74 6.95 -7.24 7.08
N LEU A 75 6.06 -7.41 8.04
CA LEU A 75 6.16 -6.79 9.36
C LEU A 75 5.68 -7.77 10.43
N SER A 76 6.49 -7.99 11.45
CA SER A 76 6.07 -8.70 12.67
C SER A 76 5.50 -7.67 13.64
N ILE A 77 4.23 -7.86 14.03
CA ILE A 77 3.49 -6.91 14.86
C ILE A 77 3.75 -7.26 16.33
N GLU A 78 4.59 -6.49 17.01
CA GLU A 78 4.89 -6.69 18.44
C GLU A 78 4.34 -5.56 19.32
N LYS A 79 4.11 -4.38 18.73
CA LYS A 79 3.61 -3.18 19.38
C LYS A 79 3.17 -2.17 18.33
N ASP A 80 2.45 -1.15 18.78
CA ASP A 80 2.11 0.00 17.96
C ASP A 80 3.37 0.63 17.35
N SER A 81 3.32 0.83 16.04
CA SER A 81 4.47 1.28 15.26
C SER A 81 3.99 2.20 14.13
N VAL A 82 4.80 3.21 13.80
CA VAL A 82 4.61 4.05 12.63
C VAL A 82 5.63 3.63 11.58
N ILE A 83 5.16 3.24 10.39
CA ILE A 83 6.00 2.75 9.30
C ILE A 83 5.87 3.71 8.12
N PHE A 84 7.01 4.17 7.59
CA PHE A 84 7.07 4.99 6.39
C PHE A 84 7.59 4.15 5.23
N ILE A 85 6.82 4.15 4.13
CA ILE A 85 7.16 3.43 2.90
C ILE A 85 7.23 4.44 1.77
N VAL A 86 8.33 4.43 1.02
CA VAL A 86 8.48 5.22 -0.20
C VAL A 86 8.13 4.33 -1.38
N ILE A 87 7.09 4.69 -2.13
CA ILE A 87 6.73 4.01 -3.37
C ILE A 87 7.53 4.66 -4.52
N PRO A 88 8.41 3.92 -5.21
CA PRO A 88 9.25 4.49 -6.26
C PRO A 88 8.43 4.93 -7.47
N ARG A 89 7.52 4.05 -7.92
CA ARG A 89 6.67 4.22 -9.10
C ARG A 89 5.39 3.39 -8.96
N TRP A 90 4.39 3.74 -9.75
CA TRP A 90 3.16 2.98 -9.92
C TRP A 90 3.14 2.34 -11.30
N LYS A 91 2.63 1.12 -11.39
CA LYS A 91 2.37 0.49 -12.68
C LYS A 91 1.35 1.39 -13.39
N LYS A 92 1.67 1.80 -14.62
CA LYS A 92 0.78 2.61 -15.44
C LYS A 92 -0.18 1.67 -16.13
N ASP A 93 -1.46 2.02 -16.10
CA ASP A 93 -2.35 1.57 -17.16
C ASP A 93 -1.87 2.23 -18.45
N ASN A 94 -1.79 1.49 -19.56
CA ASN A 94 -1.54 2.10 -20.86
C ASN A 94 -2.81 2.86 -21.26
N TRP A 95 -2.92 4.14 -20.91
CA TRP A 95 -3.93 5.07 -21.43
C TRP A 95 -3.35 5.92 -22.55
#